data_AF-A0AAE4EWF7-F1
#
_entry.id   AF-A0AAE4EWF7-F1
#
_cell.length_a   1.000
_cell.length_b   1.000
_cell.length_c   1.000
_cell.angle_alpha   90.00
_cell.angle_beta   90.00
_cell.angle_gamma   90.00
#
_symmetry.space_group_name_H-M   'P 1'
#
loop_
_entity.id
_entity.type
_entity.pdbx_description
1 polymer ?
#
loop_
_entity_poly.entity_id
_entity_poly.type
_entity_poly.pdbx_seq_one_letter_code
_entity_poly.pdbx_strand_id
1 'polypeptide(L)'
;MDEDGAPQDDAAAAGDSFTEEYELATEADVIQVGENGSGDGDAADEEEGAVAGSFAPDLDVTPGVPKPENVVFVALGVCIAILAFGRMFLGADMYAPTMLGGVVLAVAVGTAALYGLFVRTSDA
;
A
#
# COMPACT_ATOMS: atom_id res chain seq x y z
N MET A 1 6.35 -65.30 -7.78
CA MET A 1 5.65 -64.02 -7.52
C MET A 1 6.37 -63.30 -6.37
N ASP A 2 7.70 -63.29 -6.39
CA ASP A 2 8.55 -62.15 -6.73
C ASP A 2 8.21 -60.78 -6.10
N GLU A 3 9.06 -60.46 -5.12
CA GLU A 3 9.84 -59.23 -4.92
C GLU A 3 9.15 -57.89 -4.56
N ASP A 4 9.55 -57.43 -3.37
CA ASP A 4 9.44 -56.09 -2.80
C ASP A 4 9.83 -54.99 -3.80
N GLY A 5 8.91 -54.06 -4.05
CA GLY A 5 9.09 -52.93 -4.95
C GLY A 5 8.75 -51.59 -4.29
N ALA A 6 9.55 -51.16 -3.32
CA ALA A 6 9.78 -49.74 -3.00
C ALA A 6 11.21 -49.66 -2.44
N PRO A 7 12.07 -48.69 -2.83
CA PRO A 7 11.73 -47.28 -3.01
C PRO A 7 12.39 -46.60 -4.22
N GLN A 8 11.84 -45.48 -4.70
CA GLN A 8 12.61 -44.48 -5.44
C GLN A 8 12.01 -43.11 -5.16
N ASP A 9 12.45 -42.58 -4.02
CA ASP A 9 12.39 -41.18 -3.65
C ASP A 9 13.40 -40.43 -4.55
N ASP A 10 12.98 -40.06 -5.75
CA ASP A 10 13.74 -39.17 -6.65
C ASP A 10 13.59 -37.73 -6.15
N ALA A 11 14.05 -37.50 -4.92
CA ALA A 11 14.33 -36.19 -4.39
C ALA A 11 15.76 -35.78 -4.78
N ALA A 12 15.84 -34.63 -5.46
CA ALA A 12 17.00 -33.76 -5.60
C ALA A 12 18.19 -34.27 -6.44
N ALA A 13 18.32 -33.73 -7.66
CA ALA A 13 19.52 -32.99 -8.11
C ALA A 13 19.48 -32.74 -9.63
N ALA A 14 18.46 -32.06 -10.14
CA ALA A 14 18.60 -31.36 -11.42
C ALA A 14 19.24 -30.00 -11.10
N GLY A 15 20.57 -29.97 -11.16
CA GLY A 15 21.36 -28.77 -10.95
C GLY A 15 21.07 -27.73 -12.02
N ASP A 16 20.24 -26.76 -11.66
CA ASP A 16 20.24 -25.43 -12.27
C ASP A 16 20.76 -24.46 -11.22
N SER A 17 22.08 -24.43 -11.05
CA SER A 17 22.72 -23.45 -10.18
C SER A 17 22.71 -22.11 -10.91
N PHE A 18 21.68 -21.30 -10.65
CA PHE A 18 21.69 -19.89 -10.99
C PHE A 18 22.93 -19.24 -10.35
N THR A 19 23.91 -18.91 -11.18
CA THR A 19 25.14 -18.21 -10.76
C THR A 19 24.93 -16.75 -11.08
N GLU A 20 24.62 -15.92 -10.08
CA GLU A 20 24.65 -14.47 -10.24
C GLU A 20 26.11 -14.03 -10.40
N GLU A 21 26.48 -13.63 -11.61
CA GLU A 21 27.70 -12.89 -11.84
C GLU A 21 27.44 -11.43 -11.44
N TYR A 22 27.84 -11.09 -10.21
CA TYR A 22 27.84 -9.70 -9.76
C TYR A 22 28.93 -8.94 -10.51
N GLU A 23 28.55 -8.03 -11.43
CA GLU A 23 29.48 -7.04 -11.95
C GLU A 23 29.98 -6.16 -10.79
N LEU A 24 31.29 -6.05 -10.65
CA LEU A 24 31.92 -5.15 -9.69
C LEU A 24 31.56 -3.71 -10.08
N ALA A 25 31.02 -2.95 -9.11
CA ALA A 25 30.71 -1.54 -9.27
C ALA A 25 31.89 -0.79 -9.91
N THR A 26 31.61 -0.05 -10.97
CA THR A 26 32.62 0.72 -11.69
C THR A 26 32.81 2.09 -11.05
N GLU A 27 33.90 2.81 -11.38
CA GLU A 27 34.09 4.20 -10.89
C GLU A 27 32.95 5.14 -11.28
N ALA A 28 32.13 4.80 -12.30
CA ALA A 28 30.94 5.54 -12.66
C ALA A 28 29.78 5.36 -11.67
N ASP A 29 29.79 4.29 -10.87
CA ASP A 29 28.74 3.97 -9.90
C ASP A 29 29.00 4.59 -8.51
N VAL A 30 30.15 5.28 -8.33
CA VAL A 30 30.54 5.89 -7.07
C VAL A 30 30.35 7.41 -7.15
N ILE A 31 29.37 7.94 -6.43
CA ILE A 31 29.22 9.38 -6.23
C ILE A 31 30.29 9.84 -5.24
N GLN A 32 31.33 10.51 -5.74
CA GLN A 32 32.34 11.14 -4.89
C GLN A 32 31.75 12.40 -4.26
N VAL A 33 31.42 12.34 -2.97
CA VAL A 33 31.14 13.54 -2.18
C VAL A 33 32.48 14.26 -2.00
N GLY A 34 32.70 15.31 -2.81
CA GLY A 34 33.89 16.13 -2.76
C GLY A 34 34.03 16.81 -1.40
N GLU A 35 34.82 16.22 -0.51
CA GLU A 35 35.28 16.83 0.72
C GLU A 35 36.40 17.83 0.36
N ASN A 36 36.06 18.99 -0.21
CA ASN A 36 37.01 20.07 -0.42
C ASN A 36 36.29 21.43 -0.49
N GLY A 37 36.25 22.11 0.66
CA GLY A 37 35.74 23.47 0.77
C GLY A 37 35.91 24.06 2.17
N SER A 38 37.10 23.94 2.76
CA SER A 38 37.45 24.66 3.98
C SER A 38 37.54 26.16 3.69
N GLY A 39 36.63 26.98 4.26
CA GLY A 39 36.67 28.43 4.10
C GLY A 39 35.70 29.14 5.06
N ASP A 40 36.24 29.64 6.16
CA ASP A 40 35.61 30.61 7.06
C ASP A 40 35.40 31.95 6.32
N GLY A 41 34.17 32.49 6.28
CA GLY A 41 33.92 33.84 5.78
C GLY A 41 32.56 34.09 5.12
N ASP A 42 31.64 34.62 5.91
CA ASP A 42 30.65 35.69 5.59
C ASP A 42 29.90 35.67 4.23
N ALA A 43 28.60 35.39 4.33
CA ALA A 43 27.47 35.93 3.54
C ALA A 43 27.48 35.78 2.01
N ALA A 44 26.72 34.79 1.51
CA ALA A 44 25.83 34.96 0.36
C ALA A 44 24.77 33.85 0.32
N ASP A 45 23.53 34.23 0.00
CA ASP A 45 22.41 33.35 -0.33
C ASP A 45 22.83 32.22 -1.27
N GLU A 46 22.75 30.98 -0.81
CA GLU A 46 22.61 29.83 -1.70
C GLU A 46 21.50 28.94 -1.17
N GLU A 47 20.49 28.78 -2.02
CA GLU A 47 19.35 27.86 -1.94
C GLU A 47 19.85 26.40 -1.99
N GLU A 48 20.70 26.02 -1.05
CA GLU A 48 21.22 24.66 -0.92
C GLU A 48 20.10 23.76 -0.39
N GLY A 49 19.51 22.96 -1.29
CA GLY A 49 18.98 21.66 -0.93
C GLY A 49 17.48 21.43 -1.09
N ALA A 50 16.75 22.23 -1.86
CA ALA A 50 15.37 21.91 -2.25
C ALA A 50 15.27 21.50 -3.73
N VAL A 51 15.88 20.36 -4.10
CA VAL A 51 15.70 19.71 -5.43
C VAL A 51 14.28 19.18 -5.65
N ALA A 52 13.47 19.12 -4.60
CA ALA A 52 12.03 18.99 -4.71
C ALA A 52 11.46 20.41 -4.63
N GLY A 53 11.16 21.03 -5.78
CA GLY A 53 10.44 22.30 -5.83
C GLY A 53 9.30 22.29 -4.80
N SER A 54 9.11 23.38 -4.06
CA SER A 54 8.26 23.40 -2.87
C SER A 54 6.92 22.72 -3.15
N PHE A 55 6.73 21.52 -2.62
CA PHE A 55 5.43 20.83 -2.59
C PHE A 55 4.50 21.49 -1.56
N ALA A 56 4.58 22.82 -1.42
CA ALA A 56 3.52 23.58 -0.83
C ALA A 56 2.48 23.72 -1.95
N PRO A 57 1.35 22.99 -1.90
CA PRO A 57 0.28 23.26 -2.84
C PRO A 57 -0.08 24.76 -2.74
N ASP A 58 -0.14 25.47 -3.87
CA ASP A 58 -0.59 26.88 -3.93
C ASP A 58 -2.05 27.05 -3.43
N LEU A 59 -2.73 25.94 -3.18
CA LEU A 59 -4.06 25.87 -2.63
C LEU A 59 -3.99 25.39 -1.18
N ASP A 60 -4.47 26.22 -0.25
CA ASP A 60 -4.73 25.79 1.12
C ASP A 60 -5.68 24.58 1.09
N VAL A 61 -5.16 23.40 1.43
CA VAL A 61 -5.95 22.18 1.53
C VAL A 61 -6.64 22.19 2.89
N THR A 62 -7.81 22.80 2.96
CA THR A 62 -8.62 22.77 4.18
C THR A 62 -9.26 21.38 4.32
N PRO A 63 -9.01 20.65 5.42
CA PRO A 63 -9.74 19.43 5.72
C PRO A 63 -11.23 19.77 5.86
N GLY A 64 -12.07 19.15 5.02
CA GLY A 64 -13.51 19.39 5.02
C GLY A 64 -14.29 18.09 5.20
N VAL A 65 -15.55 18.21 5.59
CA VAL A 65 -16.48 17.07 5.65
C VAL A 65 -16.69 16.51 4.23
N PRO A 66 -16.57 15.19 4.00
CA PRO A 66 -16.87 14.62 2.70
C PRO A 66 -18.35 14.86 2.35
N LYS A 67 -18.65 15.09 1.06
CA LYS A 67 -20.05 15.22 0.63
C LYS A 67 -20.84 13.92 0.90
N PRO A 68 -22.09 14.00 1.37
CA PRO A 68 -22.87 12.81 1.72
C PRO A 68 -23.06 11.86 0.53
N GLU A 69 -23.16 12.37 -0.69
CA GLU A 69 -23.26 11.55 -1.91
C GLU A 69 -22.00 10.71 -2.12
N ASN A 70 -20.81 11.30 -1.92
CA ASN A 70 -19.54 10.59 -2.05
C ASN A 70 -19.43 9.48 -1.01
N VAL A 71 -19.90 9.74 0.21
CA VAL A 71 -19.91 8.77 1.30
C VAL A 71 -20.78 7.55 0.94
N VAL A 72 -21.93 7.76 0.29
CA VAL A 72 -22.78 6.67 -0.19
C VAL A 72 -22.09 5.84 -1.26
N PHE A 73 -21.39 6.47 -2.22
CA PHE A 73 -20.65 5.72 -3.25
C PHE A 73 -19.49 4.91 -2.68
N VAL A 74 -18.77 5.46 -1.70
CA VAL A 74 -17.71 4.73 -0.99
C VAL A 74 -18.30 3.55 -0.23
N ALA A 75 -19.40 3.74 0.50
CA ALA A 75 -20.09 2.66 1.21
C ALA A 75 -20.52 1.53 0.25
N LEU A 76 -21.08 1.89 -0.90
CA LEU A 76 -21.46 0.92 -1.93
C LEU A 76 -20.24 0.17 -2.50
N GLY A 77 -19.13 0.87 -2.74
CA GLY A 77 -17.87 0.26 -3.15
C GLY A 77 -17.33 -0.73 -2.12
N VAL A 78 -17.40 -0.38 -0.83
CA VAL A 78 -17.02 -1.26 0.28
C VAL A 78 -17.91 -2.49 0.34
N CYS A 79 -19.24 -2.34 0.20
CA CYS A 79 -20.15 -3.48 0.11
C CYS A 79 -19.74 -4.43 -1.02
N ILE A 80 -19.51 -3.91 -2.22
CA ILE A 80 -19.11 -4.74 -3.38
C ILE A 80 -17.77 -5.42 -3.12
N ALA A 81 -16.78 -4.71 -2.57
CA ALA A 81 -15.48 -5.28 -2.22
C ALA A 81 -15.62 -6.44 -1.22
N ILE A 82 -16.42 -6.25 -0.16
CA ILE A 82 -16.69 -7.30 0.83
C ILE A 82 -17.37 -8.50 0.15
N LEU A 83 -18.33 -8.30 -0.73
CA LEU A 83 -19.00 -9.39 -1.44
C LEU A 83 -18.09 -10.13 -2.42
N ALA A 84 -17.18 -9.41 -3.08
CA ALA A 84 -16.21 -9.98 -4.02
C ALA A 84 -15.15 -10.81 -3.28
N PHE A 85 -14.54 -10.24 -2.24
CA PHE A 85 -13.46 -10.90 -1.50
C PHE A 85 -13.97 -11.87 -0.43
N GLY A 86 -15.12 -11.61 0.18
CA GLY A 86 -15.70 -12.45 1.23
C GLY A 86 -16.05 -13.86 0.75
N ARG A 87 -16.34 -14.03 -0.54
CA ARG A 87 -16.51 -15.35 -1.17
C ARG A 87 -15.26 -16.24 -1.04
N MET A 88 -14.07 -15.66 -1.01
CA MET A 88 -12.82 -16.42 -0.83
C MET A 88 -12.75 -17.10 0.54
N PHE A 89 -13.37 -16.51 1.57
CA PHE A 89 -13.33 -17.01 2.93
C PHE A 89 -14.56 -17.84 3.31
N LEU A 90 -15.75 -17.42 2.86
CA LEU A 90 -17.04 -18.01 3.26
C LEU A 90 -17.73 -18.78 2.12
N GLY A 91 -17.15 -18.85 0.92
CA GLY A 91 -17.71 -19.60 -0.19
C GLY A 91 -19.10 -19.10 -0.61
N ALA A 92 -20.06 -20.02 -0.73
CA ALA A 92 -21.43 -19.71 -1.15
C ALA A 92 -22.26 -19.04 -0.03
N ASP A 93 -21.93 -19.28 1.24
CA ASP A 93 -22.64 -18.72 2.38
C ASP A 93 -22.52 -17.19 2.46
N MET A 94 -21.53 -16.61 1.77
CA MET A 94 -21.37 -15.16 1.62
C MET A 94 -22.62 -14.48 1.03
N TYR A 95 -23.38 -15.19 0.19
CA TYR A 95 -24.59 -14.65 -0.46
C TYR A 95 -25.88 -15.05 0.25
N ALA A 96 -25.80 -15.68 1.43
CA ALA A 96 -26.97 -15.93 2.25
C ALA A 96 -27.65 -14.59 2.63
N PRO A 97 -28.99 -14.51 2.65
CA PRO A 97 -29.71 -13.26 2.93
C PRO A 97 -29.30 -12.61 4.26
N THR A 98 -29.02 -13.43 5.27
CA THR A 98 -28.54 -12.98 6.59
C THR A 98 -27.16 -12.33 6.50
N MET A 99 -26.24 -12.89 5.72
CA MET A 99 -24.90 -12.34 5.52
C MET A 99 -24.95 -11.06 4.69
N LEU A 100 -25.75 -11.03 3.62
CA LEU A 100 -25.96 -9.81 2.82
C LEU A 100 -26.53 -8.68 3.68
N GLY A 101 -27.56 -8.96 4.48
CA GLY A 101 -28.13 -7.98 5.41
C GLY A 101 -27.12 -7.51 6.46
N GLY A 102 -26.32 -8.44 7.00
CA GLY A 102 -25.26 -8.15 7.95
C GLY A 102 -24.17 -7.24 7.37
N VAL A 103 -23.70 -7.51 6.15
CA VAL A 103 -22.70 -6.68 5.46
C VAL A 103 -23.23 -5.27 5.25
N VAL A 104 -24.44 -5.14 4.69
CA VAL A 104 -25.04 -3.82 4.41
C VAL A 104 -25.23 -3.04 5.72
N LEU A 105 -25.71 -3.68 6.78
CA LEU A 105 -25.90 -3.03 8.07
C LEU A 105 -24.58 -2.62 8.71
N ALA A 106 -23.57 -3.48 8.67
CA ALA A 106 -22.24 -3.18 9.20
C ALA A 106 -21.59 -2.00 8.48
N VAL A 107 -21.66 -1.99 7.14
CA VAL A 107 -21.13 -0.88 6.33
C VAL A 107 -21.92 0.40 6.59
N ALA A 108 -23.25 0.35 6.66
CA ALA A 108 -24.08 1.53 6.93
C ALA A 108 -23.74 2.15 8.30
N VAL A 109 -23.65 1.33 9.35
CA VAL A 109 -23.32 1.79 10.70
C VAL A 109 -21.89 2.35 10.77
N GLY A 110 -20.91 1.64 10.20
CA GLY A 110 -19.51 2.10 10.17
C GLY A 110 -19.37 3.41 9.40
N THR A 111 -20.03 3.52 8.26
CA THR A 111 -20.03 4.73 7.43
C THR A 111 -20.67 5.91 8.17
N ALA A 112 -21.83 5.71 8.81
CA ALA A 112 -22.50 6.75 9.57
C ALA A 112 -21.67 7.22 10.78
N ALA A 113 -21.00 6.30 11.47
CA ALA A 113 -20.11 6.63 12.59
C ALA A 113 -18.89 7.47 12.13
N LEU A 114 -18.24 7.08 11.04
CA LEU A 114 -17.12 7.82 10.47
C LEU A 114 -17.55 9.19 9.96
N TYR A 115 -18.67 9.27 9.24
CA TYR A 115 -19.23 10.53 8.76
C TYR A 115 -19.58 11.47 9.93
N GLY A 116 -20.23 10.95 10.98
CA GLY A 116 -20.53 11.72 12.18
C GLY A 116 -19.27 12.23 12.89
N LEU A 117 -18.19 11.45 12.88
CA LEU A 117 -16.90 11.90 13.40
C LEU A 117 -16.32 13.05 12.55
N PHE A 118 -16.32 12.93 11.22
CA PHE A 118 -15.88 14.01 10.34
C PHE A 118 -16.68 15.30 10.52
N VAL A 119 -18.02 15.19 10.59
CA VAL A 119 -18.89 16.35 10.85
C VAL A 119 -18.52 17.00 12.18
N ARG A 120 -18.38 16.19 13.24
CA ARG A 120 -18.04 16.68 14.58
C ARG A 120 -16.68 17.38 14.64
N THR A 121 -15.67 16.85 13.95
CA THR A 121 -14.30 17.39 14.01
C THR A 121 -14.06 18.53 13.04
N SER A 122 -14.92 18.73 12.04
CA SER A 122 -14.76 19.82 11.07
C SER A 122 -15.48 21.11 11.48
N ASP A 123 -16.44 21.02 12.41
CA ASP A 123 -17.12 22.18 13.03
C ASP A 123 -16.44 22.69 14.32
N ALA A 124 -15.36 22.04 14.76
CA ALA A 124 -14.62 22.34 16.00
C ALA A 124 -13.32 23.08 15.73
#